data_AF-A0A087UI51-F1
#
_entry.id   AF-A0A087UI51-F1
#
_cell.length_a   1.000
_cell.length_b   1.000
_cell.length_c   1.000
_cell.angle_alpha   90.00
_cell.angle_beta   90.00
_cell.angle_gamma   90.00
#
_symmetry.space_group_name_H-M   'P 1'
#
loop_
_entity.id
_entity.type
_entity.pdbx_description
1 polymer ?
#
loop_
_entity_poly.entity_id
_entity_poly.type
_entity_poly.pdbx_seq_one_letter_code
_entity_poly.pdbx_strand_id
1 'polypeptide(L)'
;MKFDKHPIFFHIFSNGGATVYRYVSELMRKKHPEEFKIKGCIFDSCPAKVRASGFVRATLAMTEGNIVKKYMIALVALLRATLLGVYSAMLSFFTGKINYYRLWNALLEEPNICPQLFLFSKADNVCCWDTIQEFADGRKKKGVDVQVVLFEDSAHVKHMVTYREEYLKHVYNFIDENTAAEGAGDINNHED
;
A
#
# COMPACT_ATOMS: atom_id res chain seq x y z
N MET A 1 19.20 -17.81 -9.59
CA MET A 1 18.23 -18.33 -8.61
C MET A 1 16.91 -18.52 -9.36
N LYS A 2 16.31 -19.71 -9.33
CA LYS A 2 14.98 -19.91 -9.96
C LYS A 2 13.92 -19.54 -8.94
N PHE A 3 13.31 -18.36 -9.08
CA PHE A 3 12.25 -17.87 -8.19
C PHE A 3 10.89 -18.53 -8.46
N ASP A 4 10.80 -19.39 -9.47
CA ASP A 4 9.62 -20.20 -9.80
C ASP A 4 9.14 -21.07 -8.63
N LYS A 5 10.04 -21.38 -7.67
CA LYS A 5 9.75 -22.16 -6.45
C LYS A 5 9.61 -21.31 -5.18
N HIS A 6 9.70 -19.98 -5.29
CA HIS A 6 9.73 -19.07 -4.14
C HIS A 6 8.66 -17.97 -4.32
N PRO A 7 7.46 -18.15 -3.75
CA PRO A 7 6.39 -17.17 -3.87
C PRO A 7 6.80 -15.84 -3.22
N ILE A 8 6.58 -14.73 -3.93
CA ILE A 8 6.88 -13.39 -3.44
C ILE A 8 5.60 -12.75 -2.91
N PHE A 9 5.63 -12.33 -1.65
CA PHE A 9 4.61 -11.49 -1.04
C PHE A 9 5.21 -10.13 -0.68
N PHE A 10 4.50 -9.06 -0.99
CA PHE A 10 4.86 -7.73 -0.53
C PHE A 10 4.06 -7.37 0.71
N HIS A 11 4.74 -7.02 1.80
CA HIS A 11 4.11 -6.40 2.96
C HIS A 11 4.51 -4.93 3.01
N ILE A 12 3.53 -4.06 2.76
CA ILE A 12 3.70 -2.68 2.35
C ILE A 12 3.18 -1.78 3.46
N PHE A 13 4.08 -1.06 4.11
CA PHE A 13 3.73 -0.18 5.22
C PHE A 13 3.67 1.29 4.78
N SER A 14 2.54 1.93 5.03
CA SER A 14 2.30 3.35 4.75
C SER A 14 2.48 3.73 3.26
N ASN A 15 2.17 4.99 2.94
CA ASN A 15 2.33 5.52 1.59
C ASN A 15 3.79 5.55 1.11
N GLY A 16 4.75 5.63 2.04
CA GLY A 16 6.17 5.51 1.73
C GLY A 16 6.52 4.14 1.17
N GLY A 17 6.11 3.06 1.86
CA GLY A 17 6.29 1.69 1.38
C GLY A 17 5.54 1.44 0.07
N ALA A 18 4.30 1.93 -0.05
CA ALA A 18 3.54 1.81 -1.29
C ALA A 18 4.22 2.50 -2.48
N THR A 19 4.91 3.62 -2.25
CA THR A 19 5.71 4.29 -3.28
C THR A 19 6.88 3.43 -3.73
N VAL A 20 7.60 2.80 -2.80
CA VAL A 20 8.68 1.87 -3.14
C VAL A 20 8.14 0.68 -3.91
N TYR A 21 7.08 0.04 -3.41
CA TYR A 21 6.43 -1.10 -4.09
C TYR A 21 6.03 -0.76 -5.52
N ARG A 22 5.38 0.40 -5.75
CA ARG A 22 5.02 0.85 -7.10
C ARG A 22 6.22 0.80 -8.06
N TYR A 23 7.35 1.39 -7.68
CA TYR A 23 8.53 1.44 -8.54
C TYR A 23 9.16 0.07 -8.72
N VAL A 24 9.22 -0.74 -7.65
CA VAL A 24 9.75 -2.11 -7.70
C VAL A 24 8.89 -2.98 -8.63
N SER A 25 7.57 -3.00 -8.46
CA SER A 25 6.64 -3.74 -9.32
C SER A 25 6.73 -3.28 -10.79
N GLU A 26 6.83 -1.97 -11.02
CA GLU A 26 6.99 -1.42 -12.37
C GLU A 26 8.29 -1.90 -13.03
N LEU A 27 9.40 -1.91 -12.29
CA LEU A 27 10.71 -2.37 -12.80
C LEU A 27 10.74 -3.88 -13.02
N MET A 28 10.21 -4.66 -12.07
CA MET A 28 10.11 -6.12 -12.18
C MET A 28 9.34 -6.49 -13.45
N ARG A 29 8.18 -5.89 -13.68
CA ARG A 29 7.38 -6.15 -14.89
C ARG A 29 8.09 -5.72 -16.17
N LYS A 30 8.77 -4.57 -16.18
CA LYS A 30 9.43 -4.04 -17.39
C LYS A 30 10.68 -4.82 -17.80
N LYS A 31 11.48 -5.25 -16.82
CA LYS A 31 12.78 -5.89 -17.07
C LYS A 31 12.75 -7.40 -16.96
N HIS A 32 11.85 -7.94 -16.14
CA HIS A 32 11.82 -9.35 -15.73
C HIS A 32 10.36 -9.88 -15.62
N PRO A 33 9.51 -9.74 -16.65
CA PRO A 33 8.08 -10.04 -16.58
C PRO A 33 7.76 -11.49 -16.21
N GLU A 34 8.63 -12.44 -16.56
CA GLU A 34 8.42 -13.88 -16.32
C GLU A 34 9.26 -14.43 -15.15
N GLU A 35 10.15 -13.62 -14.58
CA GLU A 35 11.10 -14.10 -13.55
C GLU A 35 10.51 -14.05 -12.13
N PHE A 36 9.50 -13.21 -11.92
CA PHE A 36 8.96 -12.95 -10.59
C PHE A 36 7.46 -13.18 -10.53
N LYS A 37 7.04 -14.16 -9.72
CA LYS A 37 5.64 -14.44 -9.44
C LYS A 37 5.23 -13.81 -8.12
N ILE A 38 4.58 -12.64 -8.19
CA ILE A 38 3.99 -11.98 -7.02
C ILE A 38 2.69 -12.72 -6.68
N LYS A 39 2.64 -13.33 -5.50
CA LYS A 39 1.49 -14.11 -5.03
C LYS A 39 0.48 -13.32 -4.22
N GLY A 40 0.90 -12.19 -3.65
CA GLY A 40 -0.02 -11.30 -2.98
C GLY A 40 0.66 -10.04 -2.46
N CYS A 41 -0.18 -9.03 -2.17
CA CYS A 41 0.25 -7.79 -1.56
C CYS A 41 -0.58 -7.50 -0.30
N ILE A 42 0.09 -7.25 0.81
CA ILE A 42 -0.51 -6.85 2.07
C ILE A 42 -0.21 -5.36 2.25
N PHE A 43 -1.23 -4.53 2.19
CA PHE A 43 -1.14 -3.09 2.41
C PHE A 43 -1.56 -2.74 3.84
N ASP A 44 -0.62 -2.25 4.62
CA ASP A 44 -0.83 -1.76 5.98
C ASP A 44 -0.86 -0.23 5.97
N SER A 45 -2.02 0.33 6.33
CA SER A 45 -2.27 1.78 6.39
C SER A 45 -2.05 2.54 5.06
N CYS A 46 -2.25 1.91 3.91
CA CYS A 46 -2.02 2.49 2.57
C CYS A 46 -2.73 1.72 1.44
N PRO A 47 -2.68 2.20 0.18
CA PRO A 47 -2.49 3.59 -0.23
C PRO A 47 -3.64 4.46 0.27
N ALA A 48 -3.33 5.65 0.78
CA ALA A 48 -4.33 6.54 1.37
C ALA A 48 -4.11 7.99 0.96
N LYS A 49 -5.18 8.80 1.00
CA LYS A 49 -4.99 10.26 1.12
C LYS A 49 -4.49 10.55 2.53
N VAL A 50 -3.48 11.42 2.62
CA VAL A 50 -2.89 11.83 3.90
C VAL A 50 -3.61 13.06 4.40
N ARG A 51 -4.01 13.08 5.67
CA ARG A 51 -4.58 14.27 6.30
C ARG A 51 -3.50 15.33 6.49
N ALA A 52 -3.81 16.61 6.31
CA ALA A 52 -2.83 17.68 6.57
C ALA A 52 -2.30 17.63 8.02
N SER A 53 -3.20 17.40 8.98
CA SER A 53 -2.85 17.17 10.39
C SER A 53 -1.99 15.91 10.59
N GLY A 54 -2.29 14.86 9.84
CA GLY A 54 -1.51 13.63 9.80
C GLY A 54 -0.09 13.84 9.29
N PHE A 55 0.07 14.59 8.20
CA PHE A 55 1.36 14.97 7.64
C PHE A 55 2.20 15.79 8.63
N VAL A 56 1.58 16.76 9.31
CA VAL A 56 2.24 17.55 10.36
C VAL A 56 2.67 16.63 11.51
N ARG A 57 1.79 15.78 12.03
CA ARG A 57 2.11 14.84 13.12
C ARG A 57 3.27 13.90 12.75
N ALA A 58 3.25 13.32 11.55
CA ALA A 58 4.33 12.50 11.04
C ALA A 58 5.66 13.28 10.98
N THR A 59 5.62 14.50 10.45
CA THR A 59 6.81 15.37 10.39
C THR A 59 7.35 15.68 11.79
N LEU A 60 6.48 16.00 12.76
CA LEU A 60 6.88 16.27 14.15
C LEU A 60 7.52 15.05 14.82
N ALA A 61 7.02 13.85 14.53
CA ALA A 61 7.54 12.59 15.06
C ALA A 61 8.93 12.24 14.48
N MET A 62 9.16 12.54 13.19
CA MET A 62 10.42 12.28 12.50
C MET A 62 11.48 13.36 12.74
N THR A 63 11.07 14.56 13.16
CA THR A 63 11.98 15.70 13.33
C THR A 63 12.50 15.76 14.76
N GLU A 64 13.82 15.84 14.93
CA GLU A 64 14.47 16.05 16.22
C GLU A 64 14.63 17.55 16.56
N GLY A 65 14.69 17.85 17.85
CA GLY A 65 14.92 19.21 18.38
C GLY A 65 13.72 19.81 19.12
N ASN A 66 13.81 21.10 19.44
CA ASN A 66 12.78 21.81 20.21
C ASN A 66 11.47 21.95 19.43
N ILE A 67 10.37 22.17 20.16
CA ILE A 67 9.02 22.18 19.60
C ILE A 67 8.84 23.25 18.52
N VAL A 68 9.45 24.43 18.68
CA VAL A 68 9.40 25.53 17.68
C VAL A 68 10.03 25.10 16.36
N LYS A 69 11.23 24.52 16.39
CA LYS A 69 11.93 24.01 15.21
C LYS A 69 11.10 22.93 14.50
N LYS A 70 10.52 21.99 15.26
CA LYS A 70 9.68 20.93 14.70
C LYS A 70 8.47 21.50 13.95
N TYR A 71 7.75 22.47 14.54
CA TYR A 71 6.62 23.12 13.89
C TYR A 71 7.03 23.96 12.68
N MET A 72 8.17 24.66 12.73
CA MET A 72 8.69 25.39 11.57
C MET A 72 9.03 24.47 10.40
N ILE A 73 9.67 23.32 10.68
CA ILE A 73 9.96 22.31 9.66
C ILE A 73 8.66 21.72 9.10
N ALA A 74 7.70 21.39 9.96
CA ALA A 74 6.40 20.89 9.53
C ALA A 74 5.63 21.90 8.66
N LEU A 75 5.68 23.19 8.99
CA LEU A 75 5.08 24.26 8.19
C LEU A 75 5.74 24.37 6.81
N VAL A 76 7.08 24.42 6.75
CA VAL A 76 7.82 24.49 5.49
C VAL A 76 7.56 23.25 4.63
N ALA A 77 7.56 22.07 5.23
CA ALA A 77 7.26 20.81 4.55
C ALA A 77 5.83 20.79 3.99
N LEU A 78 4.86 21.25 4.78
CA LEU A 78 3.46 21.34 4.35
C LEU A 78 3.30 22.33 3.20
N LEU A 79 3.88 23.53 3.32
CA LEU A 79 3.86 24.54 2.25
C LEU A 79 4.49 24.00 0.95
N ARG A 80 5.63 23.32 1.04
CA ARG A 80 6.25 22.67 -0.13
C ARG A 80 5.35 21.60 -0.74
N ALA A 81 4.74 20.74 0.08
CA ALA A 81 3.83 19.71 -0.40
C ALA A 81 2.60 20.32 -1.10
N THR A 82 2.03 21.39 -0.53
CA THR A 82 0.92 22.13 -1.13
C THR A 82 1.33 22.79 -2.44
N LEU A 83 2.48 23.47 -2.50
CA LEU A 83 2.97 24.10 -3.73
C LEU A 83 3.20 23.08 -4.85
N LEU A 84 3.81 21.93 -4.54
CA LEU A 84 3.97 20.83 -5.50
C LEU A 84 2.62 20.26 -5.96
N GLY A 85 1.66 20.16 -5.05
CA GLY A 85 0.28 19.74 -5.37
C GLY A 85 -0.45 20.73 -6.26
N VAL A 86 -0.33 22.04 -6.01
CA VAL A 86 -0.90 23.10 -6.87
C VAL A 86 -0.18 23.14 -8.22
N TYR A 87 1.14 22.97 -8.25
CA TYR A 87 1.87 22.91 -9.51
C TYR A 87 1.46 21.70 -10.36
N SER A 88 1.32 20.52 -9.74
CA SER A 88 0.85 19.32 -10.43
C SER A 88 -0.59 19.47 -10.91
N ALA A 89 -1.45 20.11 -10.13
CA ALA A 89 -2.80 20.51 -10.52
C ALA A 89 -2.83 21.35 -11.79
N MET A 90 -2.01 22.38 -11.79
CA MET A 90 -2.00 23.39 -12.82
C MET A 90 -1.49 22.76 -14.12
N LEU A 91 -0.42 21.96 -14.03
CA LEU A 91 0.01 21.11 -15.14
C LEU A 91 -1.10 20.17 -15.62
N SER A 92 -1.83 19.52 -14.72
CA SER A 92 -2.95 18.65 -15.10
C SER A 92 -4.05 19.39 -15.85
N PHE A 93 -4.38 20.61 -15.40
CA PHE A 93 -5.37 21.46 -16.06
C PHE A 93 -4.94 21.85 -17.48
N PHE A 94 -3.68 22.25 -17.66
CA PHE A 94 -3.16 22.65 -18.97
C PHE A 94 -2.84 21.50 -19.93
N THR A 95 -2.47 20.33 -19.41
CA THR A 95 -2.04 19.18 -20.24
C THR A 95 -3.10 18.08 -20.35
N GLY A 96 -4.22 18.20 -19.64
CA GLY A 96 -5.27 17.18 -19.55
C GLY A 96 -4.86 15.90 -18.78
N LYS A 97 -3.63 15.83 -18.26
CA LYS A 97 -3.11 14.66 -17.55
C LYS A 97 -3.34 14.80 -16.04
N ILE A 98 -4.39 14.20 -15.50
CA ILE A 98 -4.73 14.22 -14.05
C ILE A 98 -3.58 13.62 -13.22
N ASN A 99 -3.02 14.38 -12.26
CA ASN A 99 -1.79 13.98 -11.56
C ASN A 99 -1.75 14.32 -10.06
N TYR A 100 -2.90 14.55 -9.43
CA TYR A 100 -2.98 14.97 -8.03
C TYR A 100 -2.59 13.89 -7.01
N TYR A 101 -2.80 12.61 -7.34
CA TYR A 101 -2.39 11.48 -6.51
C TYR A 101 -1.60 10.46 -7.31
N ARG A 102 -0.36 10.82 -7.69
CA ARG A 102 0.52 9.94 -8.48
C ARG A 102 0.60 8.52 -7.94
N LEU A 103 0.70 8.36 -6.62
CA LEU A 103 0.78 7.05 -6.00
C LEU A 103 -0.52 6.27 -6.13
N TRP A 104 -1.61 6.83 -5.59
CA TRP A 104 -2.92 6.22 -5.60
C TRP A 104 -3.35 5.85 -7.01
N ASN A 105 -3.35 6.80 -7.95
CA ASN A 105 -3.80 6.54 -9.31
C ASN A 105 -2.92 5.51 -10.02
N ALA A 106 -1.60 5.56 -9.81
CA ALA A 106 -0.70 4.59 -10.44
C ALA A 106 -0.87 3.16 -9.89
N LEU A 107 -1.13 3.02 -8.60
CA LEU A 107 -1.40 1.70 -8.00
C LEU A 107 -2.82 1.22 -8.31
N LEU A 108 -3.80 2.13 -8.40
CA LEU A 108 -5.16 1.79 -8.78
C LEU A 108 -5.20 1.23 -10.21
N GLU A 109 -4.45 1.84 -11.11
CA GLU A 109 -4.30 1.44 -12.52
C GLU A 109 -3.18 0.40 -12.75
N GLU A 110 -2.60 -0.16 -11.68
CA GLU A 110 -1.56 -1.16 -11.82
C GLU A 110 -2.11 -2.43 -12.51
N PRO A 111 -1.42 -2.98 -13.53
CA PRO A 111 -1.87 -4.17 -14.24
C PRO A 111 -1.73 -5.47 -13.44
N ASN A 112 -0.97 -5.47 -12.35
CA ASN A 112 -0.84 -6.62 -11.47
C ASN A 112 -2.20 -6.95 -10.84
N ILE A 113 -2.68 -8.18 -10.99
CA ILE A 113 -3.97 -8.65 -10.44
C ILE A 113 -3.79 -9.61 -9.26
N CYS A 114 -2.57 -9.72 -8.71
CA CYS A 114 -2.34 -10.58 -7.55
C CYS A 114 -3.29 -10.21 -6.40
N PRO A 115 -3.73 -11.19 -5.59
CA PRO A 115 -4.57 -10.97 -4.42
C PRO A 115 -4.01 -9.88 -3.48
N GLN A 116 -4.90 -9.12 -2.85
CA GLN A 116 -4.53 -7.98 -2.01
C GLN A 116 -5.27 -8.02 -0.67
N LEU A 117 -4.53 -7.84 0.42
CA LEU A 117 -5.06 -7.69 1.77
C LEU A 117 -4.82 -6.25 2.24
N PHE A 118 -5.88 -5.54 2.65
CA PHE A 118 -5.78 -4.20 3.22
C PHE A 118 -6.05 -4.24 4.72
N LEU A 119 -5.11 -3.71 5.50
CA LEU A 119 -5.15 -3.63 6.95
C LEU A 119 -5.12 -2.15 7.34
N PHE A 120 -6.18 -1.63 7.96
CA PHE A 120 -6.27 -0.22 8.32
C PHE A 120 -7.23 0.03 9.49
N SER A 121 -7.23 1.23 10.05
CA SER A 121 -7.97 1.57 11.28
C SER A 121 -8.71 2.89 11.18
N LYS A 122 -9.90 2.98 11.81
CA LYS A 122 -10.63 4.26 11.92
C LYS A 122 -9.87 5.31 12.74
N ALA A 123 -9.08 4.87 13.71
CA ALA A 123 -8.25 5.73 14.56
C ALA A 123 -6.87 6.09 13.95
N ASP A 124 -6.59 5.68 12.71
CA ASP A 124 -5.42 6.17 12.00
C ASP A 124 -5.56 7.68 11.76
N ASN A 125 -4.71 8.47 12.44
CA ASN A 125 -4.70 9.92 12.36
C ASN A 125 -3.78 10.47 11.26
N VAL A 126 -3.07 9.60 10.53
CA VAL A 126 -2.16 9.95 9.43
C VAL A 126 -2.87 9.75 8.09
N CYS A 127 -3.40 8.56 7.86
CA CYS A 127 -4.08 8.16 6.64
C CYS A 127 -5.61 8.15 6.83
N CYS A 128 -6.35 8.58 5.80
CA CYS A 128 -7.79 8.48 5.79
C CYS A 128 -8.25 7.03 5.52
N TRP A 129 -8.82 6.36 6.52
CA TRP A 129 -9.30 4.98 6.42
C TRP A 129 -10.35 4.79 5.30
N ASP A 130 -11.23 5.78 5.14
CA ASP A 130 -12.30 5.82 4.13
C ASP A 130 -11.71 5.81 2.72
N THR A 131 -10.54 6.42 2.56
CA THR A 131 -9.82 6.39 1.28
C THR A 131 -9.18 5.02 1.06
N ILE A 132 -8.59 4.38 2.07
CA ILE A 132 -8.06 3.01 1.88
C ILE A 132 -9.19 2.05 1.46
N GLN A 133 -10.39 2.18 2.04
CA GLN A 133 -11.58 1.44 1.60
C GLN A 133 -11.95 1.76 0.14
N GLU A 134 -12.03 3.04 -0.24
CA GLU A 134 -12.30 3.47 -1.62
C GLU A 134 -11.30 2.86 -2.62
N PHE A 135 -10.02 2.81 -2.24
CA PHE A 135 -8.97 2.19 -3.05
C PHE A 135 -9.18 0.69 -3.21
N ALA A 136 -9.41 -0.02 -2.10
CA ALA A 136 -9.66 -1.45 -2.08
C ALA A 136 -10.88 -1.82 -2.96
N ASP A 137 -11.97 -1.07 -2.85
CA ASP A 137 -13.16 -1.23 -3.69
C ASP A 137 -12.85 -0.98 -5.17
N GLY A 138 -12.04 0.02 -5.47
CA GLY A 138 -11.58 0.33 -6.82
C GLY A 138 -10.75 -0.80 -7.44
N ARG A 139 -9.88 -1.45 -6.66
CA ARG A 139 -9.11 -2.64 -7.09
C ARG A 139 -10.01 -3.84 -7.30
N LYS A 140 -10.97 -4.08 -6.39
CA LYS A 140 -11.97 -5.15 -6.54
C LYS A 140 -12.78 -5.01 -7.82
N LYS A 141 -13.21 -3.78 -8.16
CA LYS A 141 -13.90 -3.48 -9.44
C LYS A 141 -13.07 -3.77 -10.68
N LYS A 142 -11.73 -3.78 -10.56
CA LYS A 142 -10.80 -4.15 -11.64
C LYS A 142 -10.50 -5.66 -11.68
N GLY A 143 -11.21 -6.49 -10.92
CA GLY A 143 -11.08 -7.94 -10.92
C GLY A 143 -9.97 -8.49 -10.04
N VAL A 144 -9.44 -7.68 -9.12
CA VAL A 144 -8.47 -8.11 -8.12
C VAL A 144 -9.20 -8.79 -6.97
N ASP A 145 -8.69 -9.92 -6.48
CA ASP A 145 -9.17 -10.49 -5.23
C ASP A 145 -8.70 -9.64 -4.06
N VAL A 146 -9.66 -9.13 -3.27
CA VAL A 146 -9.41 -8.12 -2.25
C VAL A 146 -10.04 -8.54 -0.93
N GLN A 147 -9.19 -8.64 0.10
CA GLN A 147 -9.56 -8.81 1.49
C GLN A 147 -9.33 -7.50 2.25
N VAL A 148 -10.23 -7.16 3.16
CA VAL A 148 -10.18 -5.91 3.94
C VAL A 148 -10.39 -6.22 5.41
N VAL A 149 -9.53 -5.65 6.25
CA VAL A 149 -9.65 -5.68 7.71
C VAL A 149 -9.61 -4.24 8.22
N LEU A 150 -10.74 -3.81 8.79
CA LEU A 150 -10.89 -2.49 9.40
C LEU A 150 -10.88 -2.64 10.92
N PHE A 151 -9.81 -2.17 11.54
CA PHE A 151 -9.68 -2.06 12.98
C PHE A 151 -10.36 -0.79 13.51
N GLU A 152 -10.70 -0.77 14.79
CA GLU A 152 -11.38 0.37 15.40
C GLU A 152 -10.40 1.43 15.94
N ASP A 153 -9.42 1.04 16.76
CA ASP A 153 -8.69 1.99 17.61
C ASP A 153 -7.15 1.97 17.51
N SER A 154 -6.60 1.26 16.52
CA SER A 154 -5.14 1.18 16.36
C SER A 154 -4.55 2.36 15.60
N ALA A 155 -3.36 2.81 16.00
CA ALA A 155 -2.65 3.90 15.35
C ALA A 155 -2.02 3.47 14.00
N HIS A 156 -1.65 4.46 13.18
CA HIS A 156 -0.98 4.27 11.89
C HIS A 156 0.19 3.27 11.98
N VAL A 157 0.15 2.19 11.19
CA VAL A 157 1.19 1.14 11.12
C VAL A 157 1.43 0.41 12.45
N LYS A 158 0.51 0.53 13.41
CA LYS A 158 0.57 -0.14 14.72
C LYS A 158 -0.54 -1.17 14.91
N HIS A 159 -1.18 -1.62 13.83
CA HIS A 159 -2.24 -2.61 13.86
C HIS A 159 -1.74 -3.94 14.45
N MET A 160 -0.59 -4.44 14.00
CA MET A 160 0.04 -5.65 14.56
C MET A 160 0.38 -5.53 16.06
N VAL A 161 0.72 -4.33 16.52
CA VAL A 161 1.06 -4.10 17.95
C VAL A 161 -0.21 -4.08 18.80
N THR A 162 -1.29 -3.50 18.27
CA THR A 162 -2.55 -3.31 19.00
C THR A 162 -3.42 -4.58 18.98
N TYR A 163 -3.53 -5.21 17.81
CA TYR A 163 -4.40 -6.36 17.52
C TYR A 163 -3.57 -7.56 17.08
N ARG A 164 -2.54 -7.93 17.86
CA ARG A 164 -1.53 -8.92 17.44
C ARG A 164 -2.09 -10.22 16.89
N GLU A 165 -2.92 -10.91 17.66
CA GLU A 165 -3.44 -12.24 17.30
C GLU A 165 -4.35 -12.17 16.07
N GLU A 166 -5.25 -11.19 16.03
CA GLU A 166 -6.16 -10.96 14.91
C GLU A 166 -5.40 -10.58 13.63
N TYR A 167 -4.44 -9.66 13.74
CA TYR A 167 -3.59 -9.24 12.63
C TYR A 167 -2.80 -10.41 12.04
N LEU A 168 -2.12 -11.18 12.90
CA LEU A 168 -1.33 -12.34 12.46
C LEU A 168 -2.22 -13.41 11.83
N LYS A 169 -3.41 -13.66 12.38
CA LYS A 169 -4.38 -14.58 11.79
C LYS A 169 -4.77 -14.17 10.37
N HIS A 170 -5.10 -12.90 10.14
CA HIS A 170 -5.45 -12.43 8.80
C HIS A 170 -4.27 -12.53 7.82
N VAL A 171 -3.07 -12.15 8.26
CA VAL A 171 -1.86 -12.24 7.43
C VAL A 171 -1.53 -13.69 7.08
N TYR A 172 -1.55 -14.61 8.04
CA TYR A 172 -1.24 -16.01 7.79
C TYR A 172 -2.29 -16.69 6.92
N ASN A 173 -3.57 -16.48 7.19
CA ASN A 173 -4.65 -17.00 6.34
C ASN A 173 -4.49 -16.53 4.89
N PHE A 174 -4.22 -15.24 4.69
CA PHE A 174 -4.00 -14.68 3.36
C PHE A 174 -2.80 -15.32 2.65
N ILE A 175 -1.69 -15.56 3.35
CA ILE A 175 -0.52 -16.21 2.76
C ILE A 175 -0.83 -17.68 2.42
N ASP A 176 -1.48 -18.40 3.32
CA ASP A 176 -1.78 -19.83 3.16
C ASP A 176 -2.74 -20.06 1.99
N GLU A 177 -3.83 -19.29 1.90
CA GLU A 177 -4.80 -19.33 0.79
C GLU A 177 -4.12 -19.14 -0.57
N ASN A 178 -3.15 -18.23 -0.64
CA ASN A 178 -2.48 -17.84 -1.89
C ASN A 178 -1.22 -18.66 -2.20
N THR A 179 -0.82 -19.55 -1.29
CA THR A 179 0.27 -20.52 -1.48
C THR A 179 -0.28 -21.92 -1.78
N ALA A 180 -1.37 -22.33 -1.14
CA ALA A 180 -1.97 -23.66 -1.28
C ALA A 180 -2.56 -23.95 -2.67
N ALA A 181 -2.91 -22.92 -3.44
CA ALA A 181 -3.51 -23.06 -4.78
C ALA A 181 -2.63 -23.79 -5.83
N GLU A 182 -1.37 -24.10 -5.52
CA GLU A 182 -0.47 -24.86 -6.42
C GLU A 182 -0.31 -26.34 -6.04
N GLY A 183 -0.75 -26.77 -4.85
CA GLY A 183 -0.52 -28.13 -4.35
C GLY A 183 -1.47 -29.22 -4.87
N ALA A 184 -2.55 -28.84 -5.56
CA ALA A 184 -3.59 -29.77 -5.99
C ALA A 184 -3.44 -30.30 -7.44
N GLY A 185 -2.43 -29.83 -8.19
CA GLY A 185 -2.28 -30.13 -9.63
C GLY A 185 -1.31 -31.25 -10.00
N ASP A 186 -0.40 -31.67 -9.11
CA ASP A 186 0.78 -32.47 -9.49
C ASP A 186 0.76 -33.94 -9.02
N ILE A 187 -0.36 -34.45 -8.47
CA ILE A 187 -0.39 -35.81 -7.88
C ILE A 187 -0.99 -36.89 -8.83
N ASN A 188 -1.43 -36.53 -10.04
CA ASN A 188 -2.19 -37.47 -10.90
C ASN A 188 -1.62 -37.65 -12.31
N ASN A 189 -0.31 -37.74 -12.50
CA ASN A 189 0.26 -38.23 -13.76
C ASN A 189 1.69 -38.75 -13.55
N HIS A 190 1.83 -39.98 -13.01
CA HIS A 190 2.95 -40.89 -13.30
C HIS A 190 2.74 -42.24 -12.61
N GLU A 191 1.67 -42.94 -12.96
CA GLU A 191 1.63 -44.41 -12.97
C GLU A 191 0.84 -44.82 -14.20
N ASP A 192 1.59 -45.25 -15.24
CA ASP A 192 1.29 -46.26 -16.28
C ASP A 192 2.14 -46.04 -17.54
#